data_AF-A0A6C9QAE0-F1
#
_entry.id   AF-A0A6C9QAE0-F1
#
_cell.length_a   1.000
_cell.length_b   1.000
_cell.length_c   1.000
_cell.angle_alpha   90.00
_cell.angle_beta   90.00
_cell.angle_gamma   90.00
#
_symmetry.space_group_name_H-M   'P 1'
#
loop_
_entity.id
_entity.type
_entity.pdbx_description
1 polymer ?
#
loop_
_entity_poly.entity_id
_entity_poly.type
_entity_poly.pdbx_seq_one_letter_code
_entity_poly.pdbx_strand_id
1 'polypeptide(L)' 'LDIVRELRGRTELPIGAYQVSGEYAMIKFAALAGAIDEEKVVLESLGSIKRAGADLIFSYFALDLAEKKILR' A
#
# COMPACT_ATOMS: atom_id res chain seq x y z
N LEU A 1 -3.05 7.00 -8.32
CA LEU A 1 -3.38 7.52 -6.96
C LEU A 1 -4.14 8.84 -7.02
N ASP A 2 -3.90 9.64 -8.06
CA ASP A 2 -4.80 10.68 -8.59
C ASP A 2 -6.30 10.39 -8.42
N ILE A 3 -6.80 9.23 -8.86
CA ILE A 3 -8.24 8.90 -8.74
C ILE A 3 -8.72 8.85 -7.28
N VAL A 4 -7.90 8.28 -6.38
CA VAL A 4 -8.22 8.24 -4.93
C VAL A 4 -8.26 9.66 -4.37
N ARG A 5 -7.32 10.52 -4.77
CA ARG A 5 -7.25 11.92 -4.32
C ARG A 5 -8.45 12.73 -4.82
N GLU A 6 -8.81 12.58 -6.08
CA GLU A 6 -9.96 13.27 -6.65
C GLU A 6 -11.27 12.82 -5.98
N LEU A 7 -11.43 11.50 -5.79
CA LEU A 7 -12.60 10.94 -5.12
C LEU A 7 -12.71 11.40 -3.67
N ARG A 8 -11.59 11.49 -2.93
CA ARG A 8 -11.57 11.98 -1.54
C ARG A 8 -12.13 13.38 -1.38
N GLY A 9 -12.04 14.23 -2.41
CA GLY A 9 -12.63 15.57 -2.42
C GLY A 9 -14.08 15.64 -2.89
N ARG A 10 -14.69 14.51 -3.27
CA ARG A 10 -16.04 14.45 -3.88
C ARG A 10 -17.05 13.62 -3.06
N THR A 11 -16.62 13.00 -1.97
CA THR A 11 -17.49 12.20 -1.11
C THR A 11 -17.04 12.27 0.35
N GLU A 12 -17.99 12.16 1.26
CA GLU A 12 -17.76 12.01 2.71
C GLU A 12 -17.71 10.54 3.15
N LEU A 13 -18.05 9.60 2.25
CA LEU A 13 -18.00 8.18 2.57
C LEU A 13 -16.56 7.66 2.74
N PRO A 14 -16.36 6.54 3.46
CA PRO A 14 -15.06 5.88 3.52
C PRO A 14 -14.59 5.38 2.15
N ILE A 15 -13.30 5.53 1.87
CA ILE A 15 -12.67 5.09 0.62
C ILE A 15 -11.72 3.94 0.89
N GLY A 16 -11.98 2.78 0.27
CA GLY A 16 -11.03 1.68 0.22
C GLY A 16 -10.15 1.76 -1.03
N ALA A 17 -8.87 1.41 -0.89
CA ALA A 17 -7.95 1.21 -2.01
C ALA A 17 -7.32 -0.18 -1.93
N TYR A 18 -7.18 -0.86 -3.07
CA TYR A 18 -6.61 -2.20 -3.14
C TYR A 18 -5.22 -2.14 -3.77
N GLN A 19 -4.18 -2.50 -3.02
CA GLN A 19 -2.85 -2.78 -3.57
C GLN A 19 -2.84 -4.19 -4.15
N VAL A 20 -3.04 -4.31 -5.46
CA VAL A 20 -3.39 -5.59 -6.10
C VAL A 20 -2.22 -6.57 -6.14
N SER A 21 -2.49 -7.82 -6.53
CA SER A 21 -1.49 -8.89 -6.56
C SER A 21 -0.30 -8.60 -7.47
N GLY A 22 -0.53 -7.88 -8.57
CA GLY A 22 0.54 -7.41 -9.46
C GLY A 22 1.52 -6.48 -8.76
N GLU A 23 1.01 -5.50 -8.00
CA GLU A 23 1.84 -4.57 -7.21
C GLU A 23 2.65 -5.32 -6.14
N TYR A 24 2.01 -6.27 -5.45
CA TYR A 24 2.69 -7.16 -4.50
C TYR A 24 3.83 -7.94 -5.17
N ALA A 25 3.54 -8.58 -6.31
CA ALA A 25 4.52 -9.40 -7.04
C ALA A 25 5.70 -8.56 -7.54
N MET A 26 5.45 -7.35 -8.04
CA MET A 26 6.51 -6.44 -8.49
C MET A 26 7.47 -6.10 -7.36
N ILE A 27 6.95 -5.78 -6.17
CA ILE A 27 7.80 -5.48 -5.00
C ILE A 27 8.59 -6.74 -4.58
N LYS A 28 7.92 -7.89 -4.45
CA LYS A 28 8.59 -9.15 -4.06
C LYS A 28 9.70 -9.55 -5.02
N PHE A 29 9.45 -9.54 -6.33
CA PHE A 29 10.47 -9.96 -7.31
C PHE A 29 11.62 -8.96 -7.40
N ALA A 30 11.36 -7.66 -7.31
CA ALA A 30 12.43 -6.67 -7.29
C ALA A 30 13.29 -6.78 -6.02
N ALA A 31 12.69 -7.06 -4.87
CA ALA A 31 13.41 -7.31 -3.62
C ALA A 31 14.23 -8.61 -3.69
N LEU A 32 13.67 -9.69 -4.23
CA LEU A 32 14.38 -10.96 -4.45
C LEU A 32 15.59 -10.81 -5.38
N ALA A 33 15.50 -9.92 -6.37
CA ALA A 33 16.61 -9.58 -7.25
C ALA A 33 17.64 -8.63 -6.60
N GLY A 34 17.43 -8.19 -5.36
CA GLY A 34 18.29 -7.24 -4.66
C GLY A 34 18.22 -5.80 -5.21
N ALA A 35 17.23 -5.50 -6.05
CA ALA A 35 17.10 -4.19 -6.69
C ALA A 35 16.52 -3.12 -5.75
N ILE A 36 15.75 -3.54 -4.73
CA ILE A 36 15.09 -2.66 -3.76
C ILE A 36 15.11 -3.26 -2.35
N ASP A 37 14.95 -2.38 -1.35
CA ASP A 37 14.65 -2.75 0.03
C ASP A 37 13.13 -3.00 0.16
N GLU A 38 12.74 -4.24 0.43
CA GLU A 38 11.32 -4.66 0.46
C GLU A 38 10.52 -3.85 1.49
N GLU A 39 11.00 -3.76 2.72
CA GLU A 39 10.25 -3.15 3.82
C GLU A 39 10.02 -1.66 3.54
N LYS A 40 11.05 -0.95 3.10
CA LYS A 40 10.95 0.47 2.77
C LYS A 40 9.97 0.73 1.64
N VAL A 41 10.05 -0.06 0.56
CA VAL A 41 9.16 0.12 -0.59
C VAL A 41 7.71 -0.24 -0.24
N VAL A 42 7.47 -1.28 0.55
CA VAL A 42 6.12 -1.61 1.05
C VAL A 42 5.54 -0.47 1.86
N LEU A 43 6.29 0.06 2.84
CA LEU A 43 5.82 1.15 3.69
C LEU A 43 5.56 2.44 2.91
N GLU A 44 6.44 2.79 1.96
CA GLU A 44 6.26 3.97 1.12
C GLU A 44 5.06 3.83 0.17
N SER A 45 4.83 2.62 -0.37
CA SER A 45 3.70 2.33 -1.25
C SER A 45 2.37 2.45 -0.51
N LEU A 46 2.24 1.79 0.64
CA LEU A 46 1.06 1.87 1.50
C LEU A 46 0.85 3.28 2.05
N GLY A 47 1.93 3.95 2.46
CA GLY A 47 1.91 5.34 2.90
C GLY A 47 1.45 6.29 1.81
N SER A 48 1.85 6.05 0.56
CA SER A 48 1.40 6.82 -0.60
C SER A 48 -0.09 6.63 -0.88
N ILE A 49 -0.62 5.42 -0.70
CA ILE A 49 -2.06 5.14 -0.79
C ILE A 49 -2.84 5.87 0.32
N LYS A 50 -2.39 5.81 1.59
CA LYS A 50 -3.01 6.61 2.68
C LYS A 50 -2.94 8.11 2.38
N ARG A 51 -1.79 8.61 1.92
CA ARG A 51 -1.59 10.03 1.54
C ARG A 51 -2.54 10.45 0.42
N ALA A 52 -2.90 9.55 -0.49
CA ALA A 52 -3.86 9.86 -1.55
C ALA A 52 -5.27 10.10 -1.00
N GLY A 53 -5.62 9.58 0.17
CA GLY A 53 -6.91 9.78 0.82
C GLY A 53 -7.70 8.50 1.09
N ALA A 54 -7.09 7.32 0.92
CA ALA A 54 -7.74 6.06 1.28
C ALA A 54 -7.90 5.96 2.80
N ASP A 55 -9.06 5.51 3.27
CA ASP A 55 -9.33 5.18 4.67
C ASP A 55 -8.80 3.79 5.00
N LEU A 56 -9.06 2.83 4.10
CA LEU A 56 -8.68 1.42 4.21
C LEU A 56 -7.79 1.01 3.03
N ILE A 57 -6.83 0.12 3.29
CA ILE A 57 -5.98 -0.46 2.26
C ILE A 57 -6.07 -1.98 2.32
N PHE A 58 -6.46 -2.60 1.22
CA PHE A 58 -6.37 -4.05 1.04
C PHE A 58 -4.97 -4.37 0.52
N SER A 59 -4.19 -5.14 1.29
CA SER A 59 -2.82 -5.49 0.96
C SER A 59 -2.47 -6.89 1.43
N TYR A 60 -1.79 -7.65 0.58
CA TYR A 60 -1.26 -8.97 0.90
C TYR A 60 -0.10 -8.91 1.92
N PHE A 61 0.56 -7.75 2.09
CA PHE A 61 1.61 -7.57 3.09
C PHE A 61 1.08 -7.36 4.52
N ALA A 62 -0.24 -7.24 4.71
CA ALA A 62 -0.82 -6.84 5.99
C ALA A 62 -0.45 -7.77 7.15
N LEU A 63 -0.49 -9.09 6.94
CA LEU A 63 -0.15 -10.07 7.98
C LEU A 63 1.34 -9.98 8.36
N ASP A 64 2.24 -9.98 7.37
CA ASP A 64 3.69 -9.87 7.58
C ASP A 64 4.06 -8.60 8.37
N LEU A 65 3.46 -7.46 8.03
CA LEU A 65 3.72 -6.18 8.70
C LEU A 65 3.27 -6.18 10.18
N ALA A 66 2.15 -6.85 10.46
CA ALA A 66 1.61 -6.99 11.81
C ALA A 66 2.44 -7.95 12.66
N GLU A 67 2.76 -9.14 12.16
CA GLU A 67 3.56 -10.15 12.88
C GLU A 67 4.97 -9.64 13.20
N LYS A 68 5.59 -8.92 12.27
CA LYS A 68 6.90 -8.28 12.47
C LYS A 68 6.83 -7.00 13.32
N LYS A 69 5.63 -6.56 13.72
CA LYS A 69 5.39 -5.34 14.51
C LYS A 69 5.95 -4.06 13.87
N ILE A 70 6.01 -4.05 12.54
CA ILE A 70 6.44 -2.90 11.73
C ILE A 70 5.33 -1.83 11.78
N LEU A 71 4.08 -2.27 11.65
CA LEU A 71 2.89 -1.46 11.92
C LEU A 71 2.16 -2.03 13.15
N ARG A 72 1.53 -1.15 13.94
CA ARG A 72 0.87 -1.47 15.21
C ARG A 72 -0.52 -0.89 15.26
#